data_AF-A0A833EA77-F1
#
_entry.id   AF-A0A833EA77-F1
#
_cell.length_a   1.000
_cell.length_b   1.000
_cell.length_c   1.000
_cell.angle_alpha   90.00
_cell.angle_beta   90.00
_cell.angle_gamma   90.00
#
_symmetry.space_group_name_H-M   'P 1'
#
loop_
_entity.id
_entity.type
_entity.pdbx_description
1 polymer ?
#
loop_
_entity_poly.entity_id
_entity_poly.type
_entity_poly.pdbx_seq_one_letter_code
_entity_poly.pdbx_strand_id
1 'polypeptide(L)'
;MLIVCCGLLVVRKLGFPLWSRKPLDVGQEQLSNGDVEEVSRDNLQLRIEKSLSLLRGQIERLDMKYKELIHRSKLYFERCIEALVSNDEERAKIYASEIAELRKLANAIMHSNLILLQVRIRLESILELGDVLALVKPLTTLLENVREEVAGIVPEAADNLRTLAYVIEDFITTSENKLDMQETNYEANVLSDEALKVLREAKQIAAEKVKEQFPDIPKLTEEEKTVLSYINQNPTESLDLTELSTKTGINHKELEKILQKLHEKGMIELEIETS
;
A
#
# COMPACT_ATOMS: atom_id res chain seq x y z
N MET A 1 44.56 -28.14 -68.02
CA MET A 1 44.27 -28.79 -69.32
C MET A 1 42.91 -29.47 -69.18
N LEU A 2 41.97 -29.11 -70.06
CA LEU A 2 40.56 -29.53 -70.06
C LEU A 2 40.39 -31.06 -70.15
N ILE A 3 39.27 -31.59 -69.66
CA ILE A 3 38.18 -32.16 -70.49
C ILE A 3 36.89 -32.25 -69.65
N VAL A 4 35.82 -31.75 -70.26
CA VAL A 4 34.40 -31.77 -69.88
C VAL A 4 33.74 -32.99 -70.51
N CYS A 5 32.76 -33.62 -69.85
CA CYS A 5 31.51 -34.16 -70.45
C CYS A 5 30.63 -34.73 -69.31
N CYS A 6 29.37 -34.36 -69.05
CA CYS A 6 28.16 -34.06 -69.86
C CYS A 6 27.09 -35.15 -69.59
N GLY A 7 25.95 -34.73 -69.02
CA GLY A 7 24.63 -35.11 -69.53
C GLY A 7 23.90 -36.35 -68.98
N LEU A 8 22.71 -36.08 -68.39
CA LEU A 8 21.41 -36.80 -68.49
C LEU A 8 21.32 -38.27 -68.02
N LEU A 9 20.19 -38.87 -67.61
CA LEU A 9 18.82 -38.53 -67.19
C LEU A 9 18.15 -39.90 -66.91
N VAL A 10 17.58 -40.12 -65.70
CA VAL A 10 16.32 -40.86 -65.33
C VAL A 10 16.09 -42.28 -65.98
N VAL A 11 15.78 -43.37 -65.24
CA VAL A 11 14.40 -43.88 -64.98
C VAL A 11 14.41 -45.27 -64.27
N ARG A 12 13.48 -45.42 -63.29
CA ARG A 12 12.69 -46.59 -62.80
C ARG A 12 13.11 -47.42 -61.56
N LYS A 13 12.16 -47.41 -60.60
CA LYS A 13 11.88 -48.33 -59.48
C LYS A 13 11.97 -49.81 -59.86
N LEU A 14 12.32 -50.65 -58.89
CA LEU A 14 11.41 -51.66 -58.29
C LEU A 14 12.03 -52.31 -57.03
N GLY A 15 11.36 -52.06 -55.88
CA GLY A 15 11.13 -52.91 -54.70
C GLY A 15 12.26 -53.72 -54.07
N PHE A 16 12.47 -53.55 -52.75
CA PHE A 16 12.93 -54.57 -51.80
C PHE A 16 12.52 -54.18 -50.35
N PRO A 17 12.45 -55.11 -49.38
CA PRO A 17 11.23 -55.43 -48.66
C PRO A 17 11.17 -54.90 -47.22
N LEU A 18 9.95 -54.95 -46.68
CA LEU A 18 9.55 -54.64 -45.32
C LEU A 18 9.98 -55.78 -44.37
N TRP A 19 10.98 -55.55 -43.50
CA TRP A 19 11.03 -55.96 -42.07
C TRP A 19 12.46 -55.91 -41.50
N SER A 20 12.53 -55.74 -40.17
CA SER A 20 13.70 -55.85 -39.29
C SER A 20 14.60 -54.62 -39.11
N ARG A 21 14.06 -53.63 -38.39
CA ARG A 21 14.82 -53.03 -37.29
C ARG A 21 14.09 -53.34 -35.99
N LYS A 22 14.78 -54.02 -35.08
CA LYS A 22 14.33 -54.21 -33.70
C LYS A 22 14.03 -52.83 -33.10
N PRO A 23 12.91 -52.63 -32.38
CA PRO A 23 12.69 -51.39 -31.67
C PRO A 23 13.79 -51.21 -30.63
N LEU A 24 14.33 -49.99 -30.55
CA LEU A 24 15.08 -49.53 -29.38
C LEU A 24 14.12 -49.65 -28.19
N ASP A 25 14.54 -50.36 -27.16
CA ASP A 25 13.81 -50.50 -25.91
C ASP A 25 13.78 -49.11 -25.24
N VAL A 26 12.72 -48.35 -25.52
CA VAL A 26 12.38 -47.15 -24.77
C VAL A 26 11.71 -47.65 -23.51
N GLY A 27 12.53 -47.90 -22.49
CA GLY A 27 12.04 -48.07 -21.13
C GLY A 27 11.12 -46.89 -20.82
N GLN A 28 9.85 -47.19 -20.55
CA GLN A 28 8.94 -46.21 -19.99
C GLN A 28 9.46 -45.86 -18.60
N GLU A 29 10.24 -44.80 -18.49
CA GLU A 29 10.40 -44.07 -17.25
C GLU A 29 9.02 -43.51 -16.92
N GLN A 30 8.27 -44.27 -16.13
CA GLN A 30 7.06 -43.78 -15.49
C GLN A 30 7.53 -42.69 -14.52
N LEU A 31 7.37 -41.41 -14.90
CA LEU A 31 7.44 -40.32 -13.93
C LEU A 31 6.47 -40.69 -12.81
N SER A 32 6.99 -40.81 -11.59
CA SER A 32 6.14 -41.14 -10.47
C SER A 32 5.13 -40.01 -10.25
N ASN A 33 3.92 -40.33 -9.79
CA ASN A 33 2.91 -39.30 -9.51
C ASN A 33 3.43 -38.22 -8.54
N GLY A 34 4.46 -38.51 -7.72
CA GLY A 34 5.11 -37.55 -6.85
C GLY A 34 5.91 -36.48 -7.59
N ASP A 35 6.61 -36.84 -8.67
CA ASP A 35 7.45 -35.91 -9.44
C ASP A 35 6.59 -34.91 -10.25
N VAL A 36 5.40 -35.32 -10.69
CA VAL A 36 4.45 -34.47 -11.42
C VAL A 36 3.77 -33.46 -10.49
N GLU A 37 3.42 -33.88 -9.26
CA GLU A 37 2.85 -32.98 -8.25
C GLU A 37 3.86 -31.93 -7.75
N GLU A 38 5.13 -32.29 -7.60
CA GLU A 38 6.19 -31.39 -7.14
C GLU A 38 6.53 -30.33 -8.21
N VAL A 39 6.67 -30.73 -9.48
CA VAL A 39 6.89 -29.79 -10.60
C VAL A 39 5.71 -28.83 -10.82
N SER A 40 4.48 -29.28 -10.57
CA SER A 40 3.28 -28.44 -10.68
C SER A 40 3.19 -27.41 -9.54
N ARG A 41 3.60 -27.77 -8.32
CA ARG A 41 3.69 -26.84 -7.17
C ARG A 41 4.78 -25.79 -7.34
N ASP A 42 5.95 -26.17 -7.86
CA ASP A 42 7.03 -25.20 -8.11
C ASP A 42 6.65 -24.18 -9.20
N ASN A 43 5.88 -24.62 -10.20
CA ASN A 43 5.31 -23.71 -11.21
C ASN A 43 4.29 -22.74 -10.61
N LEU A 44 3.43 -23.22 -9.69
CA LEU A 44 2.45 -22.40 -8.97
C LEU A 44 3.13 -21.28 -8.18
N GLN A 45 4.11 -21.63 -7.35
CA GLN A 45 4.83 -20.69 -6.52
C GLN A 45 5.46 -19.58 -7.36
N LEU A 46 6.17 -19.94 -8.43
CA LEU A 46 6.84 -18.99 -9.31
C LEU A 46 5.86 -18.02 -9.98
N ARG A 47 4.65 -18.49 -10.34
CA ARG A 47 3.60 -17.65 -10.92
C ARG A 47 2.98 -16.70 -9.91
N ILE A 48 2.71 -17.15 -8.69
CA ILE A 48 2.19 -16.28 -7.62
C ILE A 48 3.22 -15.22 -7.25
N GLU A 49 4.49 -15.58 -7.10
CA GLU A 49 5.58 -14.64 -6.83
C GLU A 49 5.70 -13.58 -7.93
N LYS A 50 5.58 -13.98 -9.20
CA LYS A 50 5.54 -13.05 -10.33
C LYS A 50 4.34 -12.10 -10.24
N SER A 51 3.14 -12.61 -9.93
CA SER A 51 1.94 -11.78 -9.74
C SER A 51 2.10 -10.80 -8.57
N LEU A 52 2.70 -11.23 -7.46
CA LEU A 52 3.00 -10.37 -6.30
C LEU A 52 3.97 -9.24 -6.66
N SER A 53 5.02 -9.55 -7.44
CA SER A 53 5.97 -8.54 -7.93
C SER A 53 5.26 -7.49 -8.80
N LEU A 54 4.42 -7.94 -9.75
CA LEU A 54 3.64 -7.06 -10.61
C LEU A 54 2.67 -6.17 -9.81
N LEU A 55 1.97 -6.74 -8.82
CA LEU A 55 1.06 -5.99 -7.93
C LEU A 55 1.78 -4.89 -7.16
N ARG A 56 2.95 -5.19 -6.59
CA ARG A 56 3.75 -4.18 -5.86
C ARG A 56 4.09 -3.00 -6.76
N GLY A 57 4.52 -3.27 -7.99
CA GLY A 57 4.80 -2.22 -8.98
C GLY A 57 3.56 -1.40 -9.35
N GLN A 58 2.37 -2.01 -9.44
CA GLN A 58 1.14 -1.25 -9.73
C GLN A 58 0.69 -0.39 -8.54
N ILE A 59 0.78 -0.91 -7.31
CA ILE A 59 0.47 -0.15 -6.09
C ILE A 59 1.36 1.09 -5.99
N GLU A 60 2.66 0.93 -6.23
CA GLU A 60 3.62 2.05 -6.19
C GLU A 60 3.30 3.08 -7.27
N ARG A 61 3.01 2.64 -8.50
CA ARG A 61 2.63 3.53 -9.60
C ARG A 61 1.36 4.33 -9.31
N LEU A 62 0.33 3.67 -8.76
CA LEU A 62 -0.90 4.33 -8.33
C LEU A 62 -0.63 5.33 -7.20
N ASP A 63 0.21 4.98 -6.22
CA ASP A 63 0.62 5.89 -5.14
C ASP A 63 1.36 7.13 -5.67
N MET A 64 2.25 6.97 -6.66
CA MET A 64 2.88 8.09 -7.34
C MET A 64 1.85 9.01 -8.00
N LYS A 65 0.86 8.44 -8.71
CA LYS A 65 -0.20 9.24 -9.34
C LYS A 65 -1.07 9.95 -8.31
N TYR A 66 -1.41 9.28 -7.21
CA TYR A 66 -2.14 9.88 -6.10
C TYR A 66 -1.40 11.11 -5.58
N LYS A 67 -0.10 11.00 -5.31
CA LYS A 67 0.75 12.11 -4.84
C LYS A 67 0.77 13.27 -5.85
N GLU A 68 0.85 12.98 -7.15
CA GLU A 68 0.78 13.98 -8.22
C GLU A 68 -0.56 14.77 -8.18
N LEU A 69 -1.70 14.06 -8.07
CA LEU A 69 -3.03 14.69 -8.01
C LEU A 69 -3.18 15.58 -6.77
N ILE A 70 -2.70 15.12 -5.61
CA ILE A 70 -2.72 15.90 -4.37
C ILE A 70 -1.84 17.15 -4.49
N HIS A 71 -0.64 17.02 -5.08
CA HIS A 71 0.23 18.17 -5.31
C HIS A 71 -0.43 19.20 -6.24
N ARG A 72 -1.02 18.74 -7.36
CA ARG A 72 -1.73 19.62 -8.30
C ARG A 72 -2.94 20.30 -7.64
N SER A 73 -3.66 19.60 -6.77
CA SER A 73 -4.75 20.18 -5.99
C SER A 73 -4.28 21.31 -5.07
N LYS A 74 -3.09 21.21 -4.47
CA LYS A 74 -2.51 22.29 -3.65
C LYS A 74 -2.15 23.51 -4.50
N LEU A 75 -1.54 23.30 -5.67
CA LEU A 75 -1.21 24.38 -6.59
C LEU A 75 -2.46 25.14 -7.07
N TYR A 76 -3.53 24.42 -7.41
CA TYR A 76 -4.79 25.09 -7.78
C TYR A 76 -5.46 25.79 -6.61
N PHE A 77 -5.26 25.31 -5.38
CA PHE A 77 -5.75 25.99 -4.19
C PHE A 77 -5.06 27.33 -3.98
N GLU A 78 -3.73 27.39 -4.12
CA GLU A 78 -2.97 28.64 -4.08
C GLU A 78 -3.46 29.63 -5.16
N ARG A 79 -3.62 29.17 -6.40
CA ARG A 79 -4.15 30.00 -7.50
C ARG A 79 -5.60 30.44 -7.28
N CYS A 80 -6.41 29.62 -6.62
CA CYS A 80 -7.77 29.98 -6.24
C CYS A 80 -7.75 31.15 -5.25
N ILE A 81 -6.86 31.13 -4.25
CA ILE A 81 -6.68 32.25 -3.30
C ILE A 81 -6.23 33.51 -4.04
N GLU A 82 -5.24 33.41 -4.93
CA GLU A 82 -4.77 34.56 -5.73
C GLU A 82 -5.88 35.20 -6.57
N ALA A 83 -6.72 34.37 -7.21
CA ALA A 83 -7.87 34.84 -7.98
C ALA A 83 -8.91 35.54 -7.10
N LEU A 84 -9.20 35.00 -5.90
CA LEU A 84 -10.11 35.64 -4.93
C LEU A 84 -9.57 36.98 -4.44
N VAL A 85 -8.28 37.07 -4.12
CA VAL A 85 -7.62 38.32 -3.70
C VAL A 85 -7.68 39.38 -4.81
N SER A 86 -7.58 38.95 -6.06
CA SER A 86 -7.69 39.81 -7.24
C SER A 86 -9.15 40.13 -7.63
N ASN A 87 -10.13 39.68 -6.84
CA ASN A 87 -11.57 39.82 -7.09
C ASN A 87 -12.03 39.20 -8.44
N ASP A 88 -11.33 38.17 -8.89
CA ASP A 88 -11.63 37.38 -10.10
C ASP A 88 -12.37 36.09 -9.70
N GLU A 89 -13.67 36.25 -9.40
CA GLU A 89 -14.51 35.13 -8.92
C GLU A 89 -14.68 34.01 -9.95
N GLU A 90 -14.69 34.33 -11.25
CA GLU A 90 -14.88 33.33 -12.29
C GLU A 90 -13.70 32.37 -12.36
N ARG A 91 -12.46 32.89 -12.30
CA ARG A 91 -11.27 32.03 -12.23
C ARG A 91 -11.21 31.23 -10.94
N ALA A 92 -11.58 31.82 -9.81
CA ALA A 92 -11.63 31.10 -8.54
C ALA A 92 -12.60 29.91 -8.60
N LYS A 93 -13.78 30.08 -9.21
CA LYS A 93 -14.76 29.00 -9.41
C LYS A 93 -14.20 27.87 -10.28
N ILE A 94 -13.47 28.20 -11.34
CA ILE A 94 -12.82 27.20 -12.20
C ILE A 94 -11.79 26.38 -11.40
N TYR A 95 -10.89 27.04 -10.65
CA TYR A 95 -9.90 26.34 -9.83
C TYR A 95 -10.55 25.47 -8.74
N ALA A 96 -11.61 25.96 -8.10
CA ALA A 96 -12.35 25.18 -7.11
C ALA A 96 -12.99 23.92 -7.72
N SER A 97 -13.57 24.03 -8.92
CA SER A 97 -14.12 22.88 -9.65
C SER A 97 -13.04 21.86 -9.98
N GLU A 98 -11.89 22.30 -10.48
CA GLU A 98 -10.78 21.42 -10.82
C GLU A 98 -10.22 20.70 -9.58
N ILE A 99 -10.12 21.39 -8.43
CA ILE A 99 -9.74 20.76 -7.15
C ILE A 99 -10.73 19.64 -6.78
N ALA A 100 -12.03 19.86 -6.97
CA ALA A 100 -13.04 18.84 -6.68
C ALA A 100 -12.88 17.61 -7.58
N GLU A 101 -12.63 17.80 -8.88
CA GLU A 101 -12.37 16.70 -9.81
C GLU A 101 -11.09 15.94 -9.47
N LEU A 102 -9.98 16.65 -9.19
CA LEU A 102 -8.72 16.01 -8.77
C LEU A 102 -8.90 15.17 -7.50
N ARG A 103 -9.72 15.62 -6.55
CA ARG A 103 -10.04 14.87 -5.33
C ARG A 103 -10.84 13.59 -5.63
N LYS A 104 -11.80 13.64 -6.55
CA LYS A 104 -12.54 12.44 -6.98
C LYS A 104 -11.59 11.40 -7.58
N LEU A 105 -10.70 11.82 -8.47
CA LEU A 105 -9.69 10.94 -9.07
C LEU A 105 -8.73 10.38 -8.02
N ALA A 106 -8.26 11.20 -7.09
CA ALA A 106 -7.38 10.76 -6.01
C ALA A 106 -8.06 9.72 -5.10
N ASN A 107 -9.35 9.89 -4.80
CA ASN A 107 -10.11 8.93 -4.01
C ASN A 107 -10.28 7.58 -4.75
N ALA A 108 -10.54 7.60 -6.05
CA ALA A 108 -10.61 6.39 -6.87
C ALA A 108 -9.28 5.62 -6.84
N ILE A 109 -8.15 6.31 -7.02
CA ILE A 109 -6.82 5.69 -6.90
C ILE A 109 -6.58 5.12 -5.50
N MET A 110 -6.96 5.86 -4.45
CA MET A 110 -6.80 5.40 -3.07
C MET A 110 -7.60 4.12 -2.82
N HIS A 111 -8.86 4.08 -3.25
CA HIS A 111 -9.72 2.91 -3.15
C HIS A 111 -9.16 1.71 -3.91
N SER A 112 -8.74 1.93 -5.16
CA SER A 112 -8.05 0.94 -5.98
C SER A 112 -6.81 0.35 -5.28
N ASN A 113 -5.97 1.20 -4.65
CA ASN A 113 -4.80 0.75 -3.89
C ASN A 113 -5.17 -0.15 -2.70
N LEU A 114 -6.28 0.13 -2.01
CA LEU A 114 -6.76 -0.72 -0.91
C LEU A 114 -7.19 -2.10 -1.41
N ILE A 115 -7.87 -2.18 -2.55
CA ILE A 115 -8.26 -3.45 -3.16
C ILE A 115 -7.02 -4.23 -3.63
N LEU A 116 -6.06 -3.57 -4.29
CA LEU A 116 -4.81 -4.24 -4.70
C LEU A 116 -4.00 -4.74 -3.51
N LEU A 117 -3.98 -3.99 -2.40
CA LEU A 117 -3.39 -4.43 -1.14
C LEU A 117 -4.09 -5.70 -0.62
N GLN A 118 -5.42 -5.73 -0.63
CA GLN A 118 -6.19 -6.91 -0.23
C GLN A 118 -5.87 -8.13 -1.10
N VAL A 119 -5.82 -7.96 -2.43
CA VAL A 119 -5.45 -9.02 -3.38
C VAL A 119 -4.03 -9.52 -3.09
N ARG A 120 -3.08 -8.62 -2.84
CA ARG A 120 -1.70 -8.98 -2.50
C ARG A 120 -1.63 -9.84 -1.25
N ILE A 121 -2.29 -9.43 -0.16
CA ILE A 121 -2.31 -10.17 1.11
C ILE A 121 -2.93 -11.56 0.92
N ARG A 122 -4.00 -11.67 0.11
CA ARG A 122 -4.62 -12.96 -0.22
C ARG A 122 -3.65 -13.87 -0.97
N LEU A 123 -2.94 -13.35 -1.97
CA LEU A 123 -1.94 -14.12 -2.72
C LEU A 123 -0.75 -14.52 -1.84
N GLU A 124 -0.28 -13.66 -0.92
CA GLU A 124 0.73 -13.99 0.09
C GLU A 124 0.25 -15.14 0.98
N SER A 125 -0.99 -15.09 1.45
CA SER A 125 -1.59 -16.18 2.26
C SER A 125 -1.72 -17.49 1.48
N ILE A 126 -2.06 -17.43 0.19
CA ILE A 126 -2.18 -18.62 -0.67
C ILE A 126 -0.80 -19.23 -0.92
N LEU A 127 0.24 -18.41 -1.11
CA LEU A 127 1.61 -18.87 -1.25
C LEU A 127 2.10 -19.60 0.01
N GLU A 128 1.76 -19.10 1.19
CA GLU A 128 2.14 -19.70 2.47
C GLU A 128 1.40 -21.00 2.78
N LEU A 129 0.11 -21.10 2.40
CA LEU A 129 -0.75 -22.23 2.78
C LEU A 129 -0.86 -23.33 1.72
N GLY A 130 -0.41 -23.08 0.48
CA GLY A 130 -0.15 -24.09 -0.58
C GLY A 130 -1.37 -24.78 -1.22
N ASP A 131 -2.48 -24.96 -0.50
CA ASP A 131 -3.56 -25.89 -0.89
C ASP A 131 -4.93 -25.23 -1.12
N VAL A 132 -4.94 -23.90 -1.36
CA VAL A 132 -6.19 -23.10 -1.38
C VAL A 132 -6.45 -22.38 -2.69
N LEU A 133 -6.20 -23.08 -3.81
CA LEU A 133 -6.38 -22.56 -5.17
C LEU A 133 -7.81 -22.05 -5.45
N ALA A 134 -8.81 -22.62 -4.78
CA ALA A 134 -10.20 -22.16 -4.89
C ALA A 134 -10.41 -20.70 -4.45
N LEU A 135 -9.51 -20.15 -3.61
CA LEU A 135 -9.56 -18.76 -3.14
C LEU A 135 -8.97 -17.75 -4.14
N VAL A 136 -8.36 -18.21 -5.23
CA VAL A 136 -7.73 -17.35 -6.24
C VAL A 136 -8.77 -16.70 -7.15
N LYS A 137 -9.85 -17.42 -7.51
CA LYS A 137 -10.85 -16.96 -8.50
C LYS A 137 -11.52 -15.63 -8.12
N PRO A 138 -11.97 -15.39 -6.87
CA PRO A 138 -12.54 -14.09 -6.49
C PRO A 138 -11.57 -12.91 -6.67
N LEU A 139 -10.26 -13.17 -6.72
CA LEU A 139 -9.25 -12.13 -6.89
C LEU A 139 -9.24 -11.56 -8.32
N THR A 140 -9.58 -12.35 -9.34
CA THR A 140 -9.63 -11.84 -10.73
C THR A 140 -10.75 -10.82 -10.90
N THR A 141 -11.90 -11.03 -10.26
CA THR A 141 -13.00 -10.04 -10.23
C THR A 141 -12.59 -8.75 -9.53
N LEU A 142 -11.87 -8.83 -8.40
CA LEU A 142 -11.36 -7.63 -7.72
C LEU A 142 -10.38 -6.84 -8.59
N LEU A 143 -9.49 -7.54 -9.30
CA LEU A 143 -8.55 -6.92 -10.22
C LEU A 143 -9.24 -6.25 -11.41
N GLU A 144 -10.30 -6.87 -11.92
CA GLU A 144 -11.10 -6.32 -13.01
C GLU A 144 -11.81 -5.03 -12.60
N ASN A 145 -12.42 -5.01 -11.42
CA ASN A 145 -13.06 -3.81 -10.87
C ASN A 145 -12.06 -2.65 -10.72
N VAL A 146 -10.87 -2.94 -10.17
CA VAL A 146 -9.80 -1.93 -10.06
C VAL A 146 -9.35 -1.46 -11.44
N ARG A 147 -9.19 -2.38 -12.40
CA ARG A 147 -8.80 -2.04 -13.77
C ARG A 147 -9.75 -1.03 -14.38
N GLU A 148 -11.07 -1.26 -14.27
CA GLU A 148 -12.09 -0.34 -14.78
C GLU A 148 -12.05 1.02 -14.09
N GLU A 149 -11.89 1.02 -12.76
CA GLU A 149 -11.79 2.25 -11.96
C GLU A 149 -10.58 3.12 -12.37
N VAL A 150 -9.42 2.49 -12.63
CA VAL A 150 -8.19 3.23 -12.96
C VAL A 150 -7.96 3.43 -14.45
N ALA A 151 -8.73 2.80 -15.35
CA ALA A 151 -8.50 2.88 -16.80
C ALA A 151 -8.51 4.32 -17.35
N GLY A 152 -9.38 5.18 -16.81
CA GLY A 152 -9.46 6.59 -17.18
C GLY A 152 -8.41 7.49 -16.52
N ILE A 153 -7.66 6.98 -15.54
CA ILE A 153 -6.78 7.78 -14.68
C ILE A 153 -5.31 7.40 -14.89
N VAL A 154 -5.02 6.10 -14.89
CA VAL A 154 -3.70 5.49 -15.07
C VAL A 154 -3.82 4.30 -16.06
N PRO A 155 -3.87 4.57 -17.38
CA PRO A 155 -4.12 3.53 -18.38
C PRO A 155 -3.10 2.40 -18.36
N GLU A 156 -1.82 2.72 -18.15
CA GLU A 156 -0.74 1.73 -18.08
C GLU A 156 -0.93 0.77 -16.88
N ALA A 157 -1.47 1.27 -15.75
CA ALA A 157 -1.79 0.41 -14.63
C ALA A 157 -2.95 -0.54 -14.97
N ALA A 158 -3.97 -0.04 -15.66
CA ALA A 158 -5.07 -0.88 -16.13
C ALA A 158 -4.60 -1.98 -17.08
N ASP A 159 -3.70 -1.68 -18.03
CA ASP A 159 -3.15 -2.69 -18.94
C ASP A 159 -2.35 -3.77 -18.19
N ASN A 160 -1.51 -3.36 -17.22
CA ASN A 160 -0.75 -4.29 -16.39
C ASN A 160 -1.65 -5.16 -15.51
N LEU A 161 -2.72 -4.58 -14.95
CA LEU A 161 -3.72 -5.32 -14.17
C LEU A 161 -4.47 -6.34 -15.04
N ARG A 162 -4.74 -6.01 -16.30
CA ARG A 162 -5.30 -6.95 -17.28
C ARG A 162 -4.35 -8.13 -17.51
N THR A 163 -3.06 -7.86 -17.76
CA THR A 163 -2.05 -8.92 -17.89
C THR A 163 -2.00 -9.79 -16.64
N LEU A 164 -2.09 -9.19 -15.47
CA LEU A 164 -2.08 -9.92 -14.20
C LEU A 164 -3.32 -10.80 -14.03
N ALA A 165 -4.50 -10.30 -14.37
CA ALA A 165 -5.73 -11.09 -14.37
C ALA A 165 -5.61 -12.31 -15.28
N TYR A 166 -5.04 -12.15 -16.49
CA TYR A 166 -4.78 -13.28 -17.39
C TYR A 166 -3.78 -14.29 -16.81
N VAL A 167 -2.70 -13.83 -16.18
CA VAL A 167 -1.72 -14.73 -15.54
C VAL A 167 -2.38 -15.56 -14.43
N ILE A 168 -3.32 -14.98 -13.70
CA ILE A 168 -4.07 -15.67 -12.64
C ILE A 168 -5.15 -16.60 -13.23
N GLU A 169 -5.84 -16.19 -14.29
CA GLU A 169 -6.89 -16.98 -14.94
C GLU A 169 -6.31 -18.22 -15.65
N ASP A 170 -5.26 -18.04 -16.45
CA ASP A 170 -4.53 -19.13 -17.12
C ASP A 170 -4.04 -20.17 -16.11
N PHE A 171 -3.69 -19.70 -14.91
CA PHE A 171 -3.30 -20.58 -13.82
C PHE A 171 -4.49 -21.43 -13.32
N ILE A 172 -5.63 -20.81 -13.02
CA ILE A 172 -6.85 -21.52 -12.58
C ILE A 172 -7.27 -22.57 -13.61
N THR A 173 -7.15 -22.27 -14.91
CA THR A 173 -7.54 -23.20 -15.98
C THR A 173 -6.57 -24.36 -16.21
N THR A 174 -5.28 -24.18 -15.86
CA THR A 174 -4.24 -25.20 -16.09
C THR A 174 -4.13 -26.20 -14.92
N SER A 175 -4.62 -25.83 -13.73
CA SER A 175 -4.68 -26.75 -12.59
C SER A 175 -5.79 -27.80 -12.80
N GLU A 176 -5.44 -29.09 -12.82
CA GLU A 176 -6.39 -30.21 -12.98
C GLU A 176 -7.41 -30.34 -11.84
N ASN A 177 -7.25 -29.55 -10.76
CA ASN A 177 -8.18 -29.46 -9.65
C ASN A 177 -9.43 -28.66 -10.04
N LYS A 178 -10.27 -29.26 -10.89
CA LYS A 178 -11.70 -28.93 -11.01
C LYS A 178 -12.44 -29.37 -9.73
N LEU A 179 -12.04 -28.83 -8.58
CA LEU A 179 -12.89 -28.88 -7.41
C LEU A 179 -14.13 -28.03 -7.73
N ASP A 180 -15.29 -28.49 -7.28
CA ASP A 180 -16.58 -27.86 -7.51
C ASP A 180 -16.56 -26.46 -6.86
N MET A 181 -16.09 -25.46 -7.62
CA MET A 181 -15.83 -24.11 -7.16
C MET A 181 -17.17 -23.40 -7.06
N GLN A 182 -17.86 -23.57 -5.93
CA GLN A 182 -19.03 -22.76 -5.62
C GLN A 182 -18.67 -21.27 -5.75
N GLU A 183 -19.52 -20.54 -6.47
CA GLU A 183 -19.47 -19.08 -6.56
C GLU A 183 -19.71 -18.51 -5.15
N THR A 184 -18.63 -18.39 -4.39
CA THR A 184 -18.66 -17.58 -3.18
C THR A 184 -18.68 -16.13 -3.64
N ASN A 185 -19.86 -15.52 -3.57
CA ASN A 185 -20.01 -14.08 -3.68
C ASN A 185 -19.19 -13.44 -2.56
N TYR A 186 -17.97 -13.05 -2.88
CA TYR A 186 -17.15 -12.23 -2.01
C TYR A 186 -17.73 -10.81 -2.04
N GLU A 187 -18.61 -10.50 -1.11
CA GLU A 187 -18.93 -9.11 -0.79
C GLU A 187 -17.66 -8.47 -0.22
N ALA A 188 -16.97 -7.68 -1.04
CA ALA A 188 -15.63 -7.16 -0.77
C ALA A 188 -15.55 -6.20 0.45
N ASN A 189 -16.66 -5.88 1.11
CA ASN A 189 -16.75 -4.73 2.02
C ASN A 189 -17.37 -4.99 3.40
N VAL A 190 -17.73 -6.23 3.75
CA VAL A 190 -18.19 -6.55 5.11
C VAL A 190 -17.02 -7.15 5.90
N LEU A 191 -16.41 -6.34 6.76
CA LEU A 191 -15.47 -6.85 7.76
C LEU A 191 -16.22 -7.82 8.69
N SER A 192 -15.62 -8.98 8.97
CA SER A 192 -16.15 -9.85 10.01
C SER A 192 -16.06 -9.16 11.38
N ASP A 193 -16.91 -9.57 12.32
CA ASP A 193 -16.88 -9.03 13.70
C ASP A 193 -15.48 -9.17 14.34
N GLU A 194 -14.76 -10.25 14.01
CA GLU A 194 -13.37 -10.45 14.46
C GLU A 194 -12.42 -9.44 13.82
N ALA A 195 -12.54 -9.18 12.52
CA ALA A 195 -11.71 -8.17 11.85
C ALA A 195 -11.96 -6.76 12.40
N LEU A 196 -13.21 -6.44 12.77
CA LEU A 196 -13.56 -5.18 13.44
C LEU A 196 -12.93 -5.06 14.83
N LYS A 197 -12.87 -6.17 15.58
CA LYS A 197 -12.20 -6.23 16.88
C LYS A 197 -10.70 -5.98 16.75
N VAL A 198 -10.03 -6.70 15.84
CA VAL A 198 -8.60 -6.50 15.54
C VAL A 198 -8.32 -5.06 15.12
N LEU A 199 -9.17 -4.48 14.25
CA LEU A 199 -9.03 -3.08 13.84
C LEU A 199 -9.15 -2.11 15.02
N ARG A 200 -10.04 -2.38 15.99
CA ARG A 200 -10.20 -1.55 17.19
C ARG A 200 -8.98 -1.62 18.09
N GLU A 201 -8.44 -2.81 18.32
CA GLU A 201 -7.23 -3.02 19.11
C GLU A 201 -6.01 -2.33 18.46
N ALA A 202 -5.85 -2.49 17.15
CA ALA A 202 -4.78 -1.82 16.40
C ALA A 202 -4.88 -0.29 16.48
N LYS A 203 -6.09 0.27 16.39
CA LYS A 203 -6.34 1.72 16.56
C LYS A 203 -5.96 2.21 17.95
N GLN A 204 -6.26 1.44 18.99
CA GLN A 204 -5.90 1.79 20.36
C GLN A 204 -4.36 1.84 20.52
N ILE A 205 -3.66 0.79 20.10
CA ILE A 205 -2.18 0.73 20.18
C ILE A 205 -1.54 1.85 19.34
N ALA A 206 -2.09 2.15 18.16
CA ALA A 206 -1.60 3.25 17.33
C ALA A 206 -1.75 4.61 18.03
N ALA A 207 -2.89 4.84 18.70
CA ALA A 207 -3.11 6.07 19.47
C ALA A 207 -2.15 6.20 20.65
N GLU A 208 -1.89 5.11 21.38
CA GLU A 208 -0.90 5.08 22.47
C GLU A 208 0.50 5.43 21.97
N LYS A 209 0.95 4.84 20.85
CA LYS A 209 2.25 5.16 20.23
C LYS A 209 2.37 6.61 19.79
N VAL A 210 1.32 7.20 19.22
CA VAL A 210 1.33 8.61 18.83
C VAL A 210 1.47 9.50 20.07
N LYS A 211 0.80 9.16 21.18
CA LYS A 211 0.90 9.88 22.45
C LYS A 211 2.30 9.79 23.09
N GLU A 212 2.97 8.64 22.97
CA GLU A 212 4.36 8.48 23.41
C GLU A 212 5.35 9.31 22.58
N GLN A 213 5.12 9.41 21.26
CA GLN A 213 5.99 10.15 20.34
C GLN A 213 5.74 11.67 20.36
N PHE A 214 4.53 12.09 20.68
CA PHE A 214 4.14 13.49 20.80
C PHE A 214 3.36 13.66 22.12
N PRO A 215 4.06 13.82 23.26
CA PRO A 215 3.38 14.08 24.52
C PRO A 215 2.54 15.35 24.37
N ASP A 216 1.32 15.31 24.94
CA ASP A 216 0.41 16.45 24.94
C ASP A 216 1.15 17.72 25.39
N ILE A 217 0.99 18.82 24.65
CA ILE A 217 1.48 20.14 25.07
C ILE A 217 0.94 20.37 26.49
N PRO A 218 1.81 20.62 27.49
CA PRO A 218 1.36 20.72 28.87
C PRO A 218 0.24 21.76 28.96
N LYS A 219 -0.94 21.34 29.40
CA LYS A 219 -2.03 22.28 29.69
C LYS A 219 -1.61 23.10 30.90
N LEU A 220 -1.10 24.30 30.63
CA LEU A 220 -0.81 25.29 31.66
C LEU A 220 -2.13 25.90 32.12
N THR A 221 -2.36 25.92 33.43
CA THR A 221 -3.38 26.74 34.07
C THR A 221 -3.08 28.22 33.85
N GLU A 222 -4.08 29.10 33.95
CA GLU A 222 -3.87 30.55 33.78
C GLU A 222 -2.82 31.10 34.76
N GLU A 223 -2.76 30.55 35.97
CA GLU A 223 -1.75 30.87 37.00
C GLU A 223 -0.34 30.40 36.61
N GLU A 224 -0.21 29.21 36.03
CA GLU A 224 1.08 28.72 35.49
C GLU A 224 1.56 29.56 34.30
N LYS A 225 0.64 30.07 33.47
CA LYS A 225 0.97 30.96 32.34
C LYS A 225 1.43 32.34 32.81
N THR A 226 0.78 32.92 33.83
CA THR A 226 1.17 34.24 34.36
C THR A 226 2.55 34.16 35.00
N VAL A 227 2.83 33.12 35.79
CA VAL A 227 4.14 32.88 36.38
C VAL A 227 5.20 32.63 35.29
N LEU A 228 4.94 31.76 34.32
CA LEU A 228 5.88 31.45 33.24
C LEU A 228 6.19 32.68 32.35
N SER A 229 5.19 33.51 32.06
CA SER A 229 5.40 34.73 31.27
C SER A 229 6.23 35.78 32.01
N TYR A 230 6.09 35.89 33.33
CA TYR A 230 6.93 36.77 34.14
C TYR A 230 8.39 36.30 34.19
N ILE A 231 8.62 34.98 34.35
CA ILE A 231 9.96 34.39 34.36
C ILE A 231 10.68 34.65 33.03
N ASN A 232 9.99 34.45 31.90
CA ASN A 232 10.56 34.68 30.57
C ASN A 232 10.84 36.17 30.28
N GLN A 233 10.11 37.10 30.92
CA GLN A 233 10.34 38.54 30.78
C GLN A 233 11.48 39.06 31.65
N ASN A 234 11.81 38.35 32.73
CA ASN A 234 12.88 38.72 33.67
C ASN A 234 13.81 37.52 33.89
N PRO A 235 14.67 37.18 32.92
CA PRO A 235 15.62 36.07 33.04
C PRO A 235 16.68 36.43 34.09
N THR A 236 16.36 36.15 35.35
CA THR A 236 17.21 36.41 36.50
C THR A 236 17.60 35.06 37.11
N GLU A 237 18.87 34.90 37.45
CA GLU A 237 19.44 33.66 37.99
C GLU A 237 18.92 33.34 39.41
N SER A 238 18.38 34.34 40.12
CA SER A 238 17.70 34.17 41.41
C SER A 238 16.26 34.68 41.31
N LEU A 239 15.33 33.88 41.82
CA LEU A 239 13.90 34.17 41.79
C LEU A 239 13.42 34.61 43.18
N ASP A 240 13.10 35.89 43.37
CA ASP A 240 12.54 36.36 44.65
C ASP A 240 11.02 36.08 44.71
N LEU A 241 10.65 35.14 45.57
CA LEU A 241 9.26 34.71 45.79
C LEU A 241 8.37 35.84 46.35
N THR A 242 8.95 36.84 47.02
CA THR A 242 8.21 37.99 47.53
C THR A 242 7.85 38.99 46.42
N GLU A 243 8.78 39.25 45.50
CA GLU A 243 8.53 40.08 44.32
C GLU A 243 7.51 39.41 43.38
N LEU A 244 7.64 38.11 43.17
CA LEU A 244 6.69 37.32 42.38
C LEU A 244 5.29 37.30 42.98
N SER A 245 5.17 37.14 44.29
CA SER A 245 3.88 37.15 44.99
C SER A 245 3.20 38.52 44.87
N THR A 246 3.95 39.62 45.03
CA THR A 246 3.40 40.97 44.88
C THR A 246 2.98 41.30 43.44
N LYS A 247 3.69 40.76 42.44
CA LYS A 247 3.39 41.02 41.02
C LYS A 247 2.27 40.17 40.45
N THR A 248 2.22 38.89 40.84
CA THR A 248 1.24 37.93 40.32
C THR A 248 -0.05 37.89 41.15
N GLY A 249 -0.03 38.42 42.38
CA GLY A 249 -1.17 38.38 43.30
C GLY A 249 -1.41 36.99 43.91
N ILE A 250 -0.50 36.03 43.69
CA ILE A 250 -0.59 34.64 44.14
C ILE A 250 0.17 34.49 45.45
N ASN A 251 -0.35 33.70 46.39
CA ASN A 251 0.27 33.47 47.69
C ASN A 251 1.57 32.66 47.55
N HIS A 252 2.56 32.90 48.41
CA HIS A 252 3.87 32.24 48.43
C HIS A 252 3.76 30.70 48.39
N LYS A 253 2.87 30.12 49.20
CA LYS A 253 2.63 28.65 49.25
C LYS A 253 2.01 28.07 47.98
N GLU A 254 1.29 28.88 47.22
CA GLU A 254 0.68 28.47 45.95
C GLU A 254 1.69 28.63 44.81
N LEU A 255 2.52 29.67 44.87
CA LEU A 255 3.58 29.94 43.91
C LEU A 255 4.65 28.83 43.93
N GLU A 256 5.07 28.36 45.11
CA GLU A 256 5.96 27.18 45.24
C GLU A 256 5.38 25.94 44.55
N LYS A 257 4.09 25.67 44.75
CA LYS A 257 3.41 24.54 44.10
C LYS A 257 3.33 24.71 42.59
N ILE A 258 3.12 25.93 42.11
CA ILE A 258 3.07 26.25 40.68
C ILE A 258 4.46 26.08 40.05
N LEU A 259 5.51 26.58 40.70
CA LEU A 259 6.89 26.41 40.24
C LEU A 259 7.28 24.92 40.21
N GLN A 260 6.94 24.16 41.25
CA GLN A 260 7.17 22.72 41.27
C GLN A 260 6.44 21.99 40.13
N LYS A 261 5.17 22.35 39.85
CA LYS A 261 4.43 21.82 38.69
C LYS A 261 5.03 22.23 37.35
N LEU A 262 5.52 23.45 37.22
CA LEU A 262 6.19 23.94 36.01
C LEU A 262 7.51 23.20 35.77
N HIS A 263 8.23 22.88 36.84
CA HIS A 263 9.44 22.06 36.80
C HIS A 263 9.14 20.61 36.40
N GLU A 264 8.14 19.98 37.02
CA GLU A 264 7.66 18.63 36.65
C GLU A 264 7.17 18.55 35.19
N LYS A 265 6.66 19.66 34.65
CA LYS A 265 6.25 19.80 33.24
C LYS A 265 7.40 20.13 32.29
N GLY A 266 8.64 20.27 32.79
CA GLY A 266 9.82 20.59 31.98
C GLY A 266 9.83 22.00 31.40
N MET A 267 9.05 22.93 31.98
CA MET A 267 8.96 24.32 31.51
C MET A 267 10.00 25.24 32.15
N ILE A 268 10.54 24.85 33.31
CA ILE A 268 11.58 25.59 34.06
C ILE A 268 12.54 24.61 34.77
N GLU A 269 13.79 25.01 34.94
CA GLU A 269 14.75 24.33 35.81
C GLU A 269 14.78 25.04 37.17
N LEU A 270 14.68 24.27 38.26
CA LEU A 270 14.75 24.79 39.63
C LEU A 270 15.99 24.21 40.31
N GLU A 271 16.96 25.07 40.61
CA GLU A 271 18.05 24.74 41.52
C GLU A 271 17.66 25.22 42.92
N ILE A 272 17.25 24.27 43.78
CA ILE A 272 16.96 24.60 45.18
C ILE A 272 18.29 24.58 45.92
N GLU A 273 18.85 25.74 46.21
CA GLU A 273 19.93 25.87 47.19
C GLU A 273 19.38 25.54 48.58
N THR A 274 19.58 24.30 49.03
CA THR A 274 19.28 23.91 50.41
C THR A 274 20.34 24.51 51.33
N SER A 275 19.98 25.53 52.11
CA SER A 275 20.75 25.92 53.32
C SER A 275 20.55 24.94 54.46
#